data_AF-A0A3A8SJQ8-F1
#
_entry.id   AF-A0A3A8SJQ8-F1
#
_cell.length_a   1.000
_cell.length_b   1.000
_cell.length_c   1.000
_cell.angle_alpha   90.00
_cell.angle_beta   90.00
_cell.angle_gamma   90.00
#
_symmetry.space_group_name_H-M   'P 1'
#
loop_
_entity.id
_entity.type
_entity.pdbx_description
1 polymer ?
#
loop_
_entity_poly.entity_id
_entity_poly.type
_entity_poly.pdbx_seq_one_letter_code
_entity_poly.pdbx_strand_id
1 'polypeptide(L)'
;MSNAYSKDLERWLPRLISVWRASRGREDGPEGRLTPQEVKEVGAGVKQLSHGLTRERQLAGARYMDDPRLLGAYLLFYWPVSYAQARQVLGELPNRPRQVLDLGSGPGPVAFAAMDAGASEVTAADRSKPALNLARELATEAGEAMATREWDPMKKNATLPDGQYDLITMGHVVNELYGATDEALKPRAALLESVLAKVKKGGSLLVMEPALRETSRNLLKVRDLMVERGYAIRAPCMYRGACPALVKETDWCHAERAWPMPRVVEELARVAGFHKESLKMSYLLLAPKGEPWPEPPPGRLFRIVSESLEGKGRQRYIGCGPEGRVGLAMQERHRSEKNEKFFHLQRGDVIEATDLETKGDGFALGENAEVRMVAQAGRGVPPAPKPPEPPKP
;
A
#
# COMPACT_ATOMS: atom_id res chain seq x y z
N MET A 1 9.94 -1.16 -16.47
CA MET A 1 10.11 -1.89 -15.20
C MET A 1 9.35 -3.19 -15.29
N SER A 2 10.05 -4.33 -15.30
CA SER A 2 9.42 -5.66 -15.19
C SER A 2 8.70 -5.72 -13.85
N ASN A 3 7.37 -5.60 -13.84
CA ASN A 3 6.59 -5.75 -12.62
C ASN A 3 6.74 -7.21 -12.17
N ALA A 4 7.61 -7.45 -11.19
CA ALA A 4 7.93 -8.80 -10.74
C ALA A 4 6.68 -9.60 -10.33
N TYR A 5 5.62 -8.91 -9.89
CA TYR A 5 4.35 -9.53 -9.51
C TYR A 5 3.35 -9.71 -10.67
N SER A 6 3.55 -9.14 -11.85
CA SER A 6 2.57 -9.26 -12.95
C SER A 6 2.35 -10.71 -13.34
N LYS A 7 3.44 -11.49 -13.42
CA LYS A 7 3.37 -12.93 -13.67
C LYS A 7 2.65 -13.67 -12.55
N ASP A 8 2.88 -13.28 -11.29
CA ASP A 8 2.21 -13.89 -10.15
C ASP A 8 0.69 -13.61 -10.22
N LEU A 9 0.31 -12.36 -10.48
CA LEU A 9 -1.09 -11.96 -10.61
C LEU A 9 -1.80 -12.64 -11.80
N GLU A 10 -1.11 -12.81 -12.93
CA GLU A 10 -1.63 -13.57 -14.08
C GLU A 10 -1.95 -15.02 -13.73
N ARG A 11 -1.16 -15.67 -12.83
CA ARG A 11 -1.47 -17.03 -12.34
C ARG A 11 -2.68 -17.07 -11.42
N TRP A 12 -2.99 -15.98 -10.72
CA TRP A 12 -4.14 -15.91 -9.81
C TRP A 12 -5.46 -15.69 -10.54
N LEU A 13 -5.49 -14.97 -11.66
CA LEU A 13 -6.74 -14.60 -12.32
C LEU A 13 -7.63 -15.78 -12.72
N PRO A 14 -7.13 -16.85 -13.37
CA PRO A 14 -7.95 -18.02 -13.67
C PRO A 14 -8.51 -18.68 -12.40
N ARG A 15 -7.71 -18.76 -11.33
CA ARG A 15 -8.11 -19.33 -10.04
C ARG A 15 -9.21 -18.51 -9.37
N LEU A 16 -9.10 -17.19 -9.38
CA LEU A 16 -10.13 -16.28 -8.88
C LEU A 16 -11.45 -16.47 -9.63
N ILE A 17 -11.41 -16.63 -10.95
CA ILE A 17 -12.58 -16.90 -11.78
C ILE A 17 -13.18 -18.26 -11.45
N SER A 18 -12.34 -19.31 -11.35
CA SER A 18 -12.74 -20.68 -11.00
C SER A 18 -13.46 -20.71 -9.64
N VAL A 19 -12.83 -20.18 -8.60
CA VAL A 19 -13.38 -20.10 -7.23
C VAL A 19 -14.65 -19.26 -7.21
N TRP A 20 -14.68 -18.13 -7.91
CA TRP A 20 -15.90 -17.34 -8.02
C TRP A 20 -17.03 -18.15 -8.67
N ARG A 21 -16.81 -18.80 -9.82
CA ARG A 21 -17.84 -19.62 -10.49
C ARG A 21 -18.34 -20.75 -9.59
N ALA A 22 -17.43 -21.48 -8.95
CA ALA A 22 -17.77 -22.55 -8.01
C ALA A 22 -18.65 -22.02 -6.86
N SER A 23 -18.30 -20.87 -6.26
CA SER A 23 -19.10 -20.23 -5.21
C SER A 23 -20.50 -19.78 -5.66
N ARG A 24 -20.72 -19.67 -6.99
CA ARG A 24 -22.01 -19.34 -7.60
C ARG A 24 -22.73 -20.57 -8.16
N GLY A 25 -22.22 -21.78 -7.92
CA GLY A 25 -22.76 -23.03 -8.47
C GLY A 25 -22.68 -23.10 -10.00
N ARG A 26 -21.65 -22.51 -10.60
CA ARG A 26 -21.40 -22.50 -12.04
C ARG A 26 -20.21 -23.41 -12.35
N GLU A 27 -20.42 -24.36 -13.24
CA GLU A 27 -19.37 -25.31 -13.68
C GLU A 27 -18.86 -24.99 -15.10
N ASP A 28 -19.61 -24.20 -15.86
CA ASP A 28 -19.29 -23.87 -17.25
C ASP A 28 -18.63 -22.49 -17.40
N GLY A 29 -17.65 -22.40 -18.31
CA GLY A 29 -17.09 -21.13 -18.77
C GLY A 29 -15.60 -21.20 -19.13
N PRO A 30 -15.08 -20.20 -19.85
CA PRO A 30 -13.66 -20.18 -20.21
C PRO A 30 -12.76 -19.89 -18.99
N GLU A 31 -11.70 -20.66 -18.80
CA GLU A 31 -10.84 -20.68 -17.59
C GLU A 31 -10.25 -19.30 -17.21
N GLY A 32 -9.74 -18.53 -18.17
CA GLY A 32 -9.02 -17.27 -17.91
C GLY A 32 -9.80 -15.98 -18.19
N ARG A 33 -11.11 -16.06 -18.50
CA ARG A 33 -11.92 -14.87 -18.84
C ARG A 33 -13.36 -15.02 -18.38
N LEU A 34 -14.03 -13.89 -18.26
CA LEU A 34 -15.47 -13.84 -18.00
C LEU A 34 -16.26 -13.90 -19.32
N THR A 35 -17.45 -14.49 -19.31
CA THR A 35 -18.42 -14.37 -20.40
C THR A 35 -19.04 -12.97 -20.40
N PRO A 36 -19.65 -12.50 -21.51
CA PRO A 36 -20.29 -11.17 -21.52
C PRO A 36 -21.34 -10.96 -20.43
N GLN A 37 -22.11 -12.01 -20.10
CA GLN A 37 -23.11 -11.96 -19.04
C GLN A 37 -22.47 -11.85 -17.64
N GLU A 38 -21.38 -12.59 -17.41
CA GLU A 38 -20.61 -12.52 -16.16
C GLU A 38 -19.95 -11.14 -16.00
N VAL A 39 -19.38 -10.57 -17.07
CA VAL A 39 -18.82 -9.20 -17.04
C VAL A 39 -19.89 -8.20 -16.64
N LYS A 40 -21.12 -8.32 -17.16
CA LYS A 40 -22.24 -7.42 -16.81
C LYS A 40 -22.66 -7.58 -15.34
N GLU A 41 -22.78 -8.81 -14.86
CA GLU A 41 -23.14 -9.12 -13.47
C GLU A 41 -22.10 -8.58 -12.49
N VAL A 42 -20.84 -8.97 -12.69
CA VAL A 42 -19.72 -8.59 -11.82
C VAL A 42 -19.49 -7.08 -11.90
N GLY A 43 -19.52 -6.50 -13.11
CA GLY A 43 -19.37 -5.06 -13.32
C GLY A 43 -20.42 -4.22 -12.59
N ALA A 44 -21.67 -4.68 -12.52
CA ALA A 44 -22.72 -4.02 -11.72
C ALA A 44 -22.39 -4.03 -10.22
N GLY A 45 -21.91 -5.16 -9.69
CA GLY A 45 -21.44 -5.26 -8.30
C GLY A 45 -20.22 -4.36 -8.04
N VAL A 46 -19.27 -4.29 -8.98
CA VAL A 46 -18.09 -3.41 -8.90
C VAL A 46 -18.50 -1.94 -8.84
N LYS A 47 -19.47 -1.52 -9.67
CA LYS A 47 -20.03 -0.17 -9.66
C LYS A 47 -20.66 0.16 -8.31
N GLN A 48 -21.45 -0.76 -7.75
CA GLN A 48 -22.08 -0.59 -6.43
C GLN A 48 -21.04 -0.48 -5.31
N LEU A 49 -20.04 -1.36 -5.28
CA LEU A 49 -18.94 -1.30 -4.32
C LEU A 49 -18.19 0.02 -4.40
N SER A 50 -17.79 0.45 -5.61
CA SER A 50 -17.06 1.70 -5.76
C SER A 50 -17.85 2.90 -5.25
N HIS A 51 -19.13 2.99 -5.59
CA HIS A 51 -19.98 4.09 -5.13
C HIS A 51 -20.10 4.09 -3.60
N GLY A 52 -20.32 2.92 -3.00
CA GLY A 52 -20.48 2.77 -1.56
C GLY A 52 -19.19 2.85 -0.73
N LEU A 53 -18.01 2.55 -1.28
CA LEU A 53 -16.72 2.61 -0.58
C LEU A 53 -15.99 3.95 -0.77
N THR A 54 -16.19 4.62 -1.92
CA THR A 54 -15.41 5.82 -2.27
C THR A 54 -16.22 7.12 -2.32
N ARG A 55 -17.48 7.08 -2.81
CA ARG A 55 -18.29 8.29 -2.99
C ARG A 55 -19.16 8.58 -1.78
N GLU A 56 -20.11 7.69 -1.51
CA GLU A 56 -21.06 7.85 -0.40
C GLU A 56 -20.52 7.30 0.92
N ARG A 57 -19.51 6.42 0.86
CA ARG A 57 -18.87 5.77 2.01
C ARG A 57 -19.82 4.99 2.95
N GLN A 58 -21.07 4.80 2.56
CA GLN A 58 -22.08 4.04 3.32
C GLN A 58 -21.74 2.56 3.51
N LEU A 59 -20.88 1.99 2.67
CA LEU A 59 -20.43 0.60 2.81
C LEU A 59 -19.17 0.48 3.70
N ALA A 60 -18.49 1.59 4.02
CA ALA A 60 -17.33 1.55 4.91
C ALA A 60 -17.78 1.11 6.32
N GLY A 61 -17.24 0.00 6.81
CA GLY A 61 -17.64 -0.59 8.09
C GLY A 61 -18.92 -1.44 8.02
N ALA A 62 -19.63 -1.48 6.88
CA ALA A 62 -20.78 -2.34 6.65
C ALA A 62 -20.37 -3.80 6.36
N ARG A 63 -21.30 -4.75 6.52
CA ARG A 63 -21.08 -6.18 6.25
C ARG A 63 -21.29 -6.53 4.76
N TYR A 64 -20.75 -5.73 3.85
CA TYR A 64 -20.99 -5.89 2.41
C TYR A 64 -20.39 -7.20 1.86
N MET A 65 -19.34 -7.73 2.47
CA MET A 65 -18.76 -9.03 2.11
C MET A 65 -19.64 -10.23 2.46
N ASP A 66 -20.74 -10.02 3.20
CA ASP A 66 -21.72 -11.06 3.47
C ASP A 66 -22.81 -11.14 2.36
N ASP A 67 -22.89 -10.17 1.43
CA ASP A 67 -23.68 -10.30 0.18
C ASP A 67 -22.83 -11.05 -0.87
N PRO A 68 -23.25 -12.25 -1.33
CA PRO A 68 -22.49 -13.05 -2.28
C PRO A 68 -22.16 -12.35 -3.61
N ARG A 69 -23.01 -11.42 -4.07
CA ARG A 69 -22.77 -10.67 -5.32
C ARG A 69 -21.66 -9.64 -5.12
N LEU A 70 -21.69 -8.92 -3.99
CA LEU A 70 -20.67 -7.92 -3.67
C LEU A 70 -19.34 -8.60 -3.33
N LEU A 71 -19.36 -9.73 -2.63
CA LEU A 71 -18.16 -10.52 -2.37
C LEU A 71 -17.52 -11.02 -3.68
N GLY A 72 -18.32 -11.54 -4.62
CA GLY A 72 -17.81 -11.95 -5.93
C GLY A 72 -17.24 -10.78 -6.74
N ALA A 73 -17.91 -9.62 -6.72
CA ALA A 73 -17.38 -8.40 -7.35
C ALA A 73 -16.07 -7.93 -6.71
N TYR A 74 -15.95 -8.03 -5.38
CA TYR A 74 -14.70 -7.76 -4.68
C TYR A 74 -13.60 -8.73 -5.11
N LEU A 75 -13.89 -10.04 -5.14
CA LEU A 75 -12.94 -11.09 -5.52
C LEU A 75 -12.37 -10.91 -6.94
N LEU A 76 -13.18 -10.45 -7.90
CA LEU A 76 -12.73 -10.35 -9.29
C LEU A 76 -12.14 -8.99 -9.67
N PHE A 77 -12.41 -7.94 -8.88
CA PHE A 77 -11.95 -6.58 -9.19
C PHE A 77 -10.99 -6.01 -8.13
N TYR A 78 -11.44 -5.97 -6.87
CA TYR A 78 -10.66 -5.37 -5.79
C TYR A 78 -9.53 -6.28 -5.32
N TRP A 79 -9.72 -7.61 -5.31
CA TRP A 79 -8.66 -8.55 -4.94
C TRP A 79 -7.41 -8.40 -5.83
N PRO A 80 -7.50 -8.39 -7.19
CA PRO A 80 -6.32 -8.14 -8.04
C PRO A 80 -5.64 -6.80 -7.78
N VAL A 81 -6.44 -5.77 -7.52
CA VAL A 81 -5.94 -4.42 -7.19
C VAL A 81 -5.19 -4.43 -5.87
N SER A 82 -5.80 -4.96 -4.81
CA SER A 82 -5.24 -4.98 -3.45
C SER A 82 -4.01 -5.89 -3.37
N TYR A 83 -4.03 -7.02 -4.08
CA TYR A 83 -2.86 -7.88 -4.27
C TYR A 83 -1.72 -7.09 -4.91
N ALA A 84 -1.97 -6.41 -6.03
CA ALA A 84 -0.95 -5.65 -6.73
C ALA A 84 -0.38 -4.49 -5.90
N GLN A 85 -1.23 -3.77 -5.15
CA GLN A 85 -0.79 -2.75 -4.20
C GLN A 85 0.10 -3.35 -3.11
N ALA A 86 -0.31 -4.48 -2.52
CA ALA A 86 0.46 -5.16 -1.49
C ALA A 86 1.83 -5.61 -2.02
N ARG A 87 1.89 -6.28 -3.18
CA ARG A 87 3.17 -6.71 -3.80
C ARG A 87 4.14 -5.56 -4.02
N GLN A 88 3.63 -4.37 -4.38
CA GLN A 88 4.43 -3.16 -4.54
C GLN A 88 5.00 -2.65 -3.20
N VAL A 89 4.21 -2.70 -2.12
CA VAL A 89 4.65 -2.23 -0.79
C VAL A 89 5.55 -3.25 -0.08
N LEU A 90 5.31 -4.55 -0.26
CA LEU A 90 6.12 -5.62 0.34
C LEU A 90 7.58 -5.58 -0.11
N GLY A 91 7.87 -4.99 -1.28
CA GLY A 91 9.24 -4.73 -1.75
C GLY A 91 10.01 -3.68 -0.94
N GLU A 92 9.33 -2.95 -0.04
CA GLU A 92 9.92 -1.97 0.87
C GLU A 92 10.17 -2.54 2.28
N LEU A 93 9.84 -3.81 2.53
CA LEU A 93 10.13 -4.45 3.81
C LEU A 93 11.64 -4.59 4.01
N PRO A 94 12.14 -4.41 5.25
CA PRO A 94 13.56 -4.57 5.56
C PRO A 94 14.03 -6.03 5.44
N ASN A 95 13.12 -6.97 5.70
CA ASN A 95 13.38 -8.40 5.69
C ASN A 95 12.25 -9.13 4.96
N ARG A 96 12.58 -10.26 4.34
CA ARG A 96 11.57 -11.15 3.78
C ARG A 96 10.70 -11.71 4.90
N PRO A 97 9.36 -11.50 4.88
CA PRO A 97 8.50 -12.03 5.94
C PRO A 97 8.36 -13.55 5.82
N ARG A 98 8.31 -14.28 6.93
CA ARG A 98 8.05 -15.73 6.94
C ARG A 98 6.71 -16.07 7.59
N GLN A 99 6.47 -15.56 8.79
CA GLN A 99 5.21 -15.69 9.54
C GLN A 99 4.39 -14.41 9.41
N VAL A 100 3.24 -14.52 8.75
CA VAL A 100 2.38 -13.38 8.40
C VAL A 100 0.98 -13.56 8.97
N LEU A 101 0.46 -12.48 9.55
CA LEU A 101 -0.94 -12.35 9.93
C LEU A 101 -1.59 -11.22 9.12
N ASP A 102 -2.65 -11.51 8.38
CA ASP A 102 -3.43 -10.52 7.63
C ASP A 102 -4.75 -10.27 8.37
N LEU A 103 -4.88 -9.10 8.99
CA LEU A 103 -6.02 -8.67 9.80
C LEU A 103 -6.98 -7.83 8.95
N GLY A 104 -8.27 -8.18 8.97
CA GLY A 104 -9.25 -7.62 8.03
C GLY A 104 -9.01 -8.12 6.61
N SER A 105 -8.66 -9.40 6.47
CA SER A 105 -8.13 -9.96 5.22
C SER A 105 -9.13 -9.97 4.08
N GLY A 106 -10.44 -9.91 4.35
CA GLY A 106 -11.47 -10.26 3.38
C GLY A 106 -11.17 -11.61 2.72
N PRO A 107 -11.27 -11.74 1.38
CA PRO A 107 -10.87 -12.94 0.64
C PRO A 107 -9.34 -13.10 0.46
N GLY A 108 -8.53 -12.42 1.26
CA GLY A 108 -7.09 -12.65 1.42
C GLY A 108 -6.13 -12.04 0.39
N PRO A 109 -6.45 -10.98 -0.40
CA PRO A 109 -5.51 -10.49 -1.41
C PRO A 109 -4.12 -10.12 -0.87
N VAL A 110 -4.06 -9.58 0.35
CA VAL A 110 -2.78 -9.21 1.00
C VAL A 110 -2.08 -10.44 1.57
N ALA A 111 -2.82 -11.37 2.17
CA ALA A 111 -2.31 -12.68 2.56
C ALA A 111 -1.63 -13.44 1.40
N PHE A 112 -2.29 -13.55 0.24
CA PHE A 112 -1.70 -14.19 -0.95
C PHE A 112 -0.52 -13.40 -1.53
N ALA A 113 -0.57 -12.06 -1.49
CA ALA A 113 0.57 -11.24 -1.89
C ALA A 113 1.80 -11.47 -1.01
N ALA A 114 1.59 -11.77 0.28
CA ALA A 114 2.65 -12.13 1.22
C ALA A 114 3.21 -13.53 0.95
N MET A 115 2.38 -14.52 0.60
CA MET A 115 2.84 -15.85 0.14
C MET A 115 3.77 -15.72 -1.06
N ASP A 116 3.37 -14.98 -2.10
CA ASP A 116 4.21 -14.73 -3.28
C ASP A 116 5.44 -13.85 -2.98
N ALA A 117 5.48 -13.18 -1.82
CA ALA A 117 6.69 -12.50 -1.33
C ALA A 117 7.67 -13.45 -0.63
N GLY A 118 7.26 -14.69 -0.38
CA GLY A 118 8.04 -15.73 0.29
C GLY A 118 7.68 -15.96 1.75
N ALA A 119 6.49 -15.53 2.19
CA ALA A 119 5.94 -15.98 3.46
C ALA A 119 5.71 -17.50 3.42
N SER A 120 6.18 -18.19 4.46
CA SER A 120 6.03 -19.65 4.58
C SER A 120 4.82 -20.05 5.42
N GLU A 121 4.35 -19.16 6.30
CA GLU A 121 3.18 -19.37 7.14
C GLU A 121 2.32 -18.10 7.10
N VAL A 122 1.07 -18.26 6.66
CA VAL A 122 0.14 -17.14 6.54
C VAL A 122 -1.18 -17.47 7.24
N THR A 123 -1.60 -16.56 8.12
CA THR A 123 -2.91 -16.57 8.76
C THR A 123 -3.73 -15.39 8.26
N ALA A 124 -4.91 -15.64 7.71
CA ALA A 124 -5.88 -14.62 7.32
C ALA A 124 -6.96 -14.51 8.41
N ALA A 125 -7.28 -13.30 8.85
CA ALA A 125 -8.26 -13.08 9.90
C ALA A 125 -9.27 -11.99 9.52
N ASP A 126 -10.55 -12.31 9.58
CA ASP A 126 -11.64 -11.40 9.20
C ASP A 126 -12.92 -11.70 9.97
N ARG A 127 -13.86 -10.76 9.99
CA ARG A 127 -15.19 -10.94 10.60
C ARG A 127 -16.19 -11.63 9.65
N SER A 128 -15.94 -11.58 8.33
CA SER A 128 -16.79 -12.18 7.31
C SER A 128 -16.38 -13.63 7.08
N LYS A 129 -17.17 -14.57 7.63
CA LYS A 129 -16.99 -16.00 7.35
C LYS A 129 -17.05 -16.32 5.85
N PRO A 130 -17.98 -15.75 5.05
CA PRO A 130 -17.99 -15.95 3.60
C PRO A 130 -16.67 -15.58 2.93
N ALA A 131 -16.07 -14.44 3.30
CA ALA A 131 -14.79 -14.01 2.74
C ALA A 131 -13.64 -14.96 3.13
N LEU A 132 -13.59 -15.41 4.39
CA LEU A 132 -12.62 -16.41 4.85
C LEU A 132 -12.79 -17.77 4.15
N ASN A 133 -14.03 -18.15 3.82
CA ASN A 133 -14.29 -19.38 3.06
C ASN A 133 -13.71 -19.29 1.65
N LEU A 134 -13.95 -18.18 0.93
CA LEU A 134 -13.34 -17.97 -0.39
C LEU A 134 -11.80 -17.94 -0.34
N ALA A 135 -11.23 -17.36 0.72
CA ALA A 135 -9.79 -17.36 0.93
C ALA A 135 -9.25 -18.80 1.07
N ARG A 136 -9.94 -19.67 1.81
CA ARG A 136 -9.58 -21.10 1.94
C ARG A 136 -9.75 -21.87 0.66
N GLU A 137 -10.83 -21.64 -0.08
CA GLU A 137 -11.09 -22.26 -1.38
C GLU A 137 -9.99 -21.88 -2.38
N LEU A 138 -9.61 -20.60 -2.42
CA LEU A 138 -8.52 -20.12 -3.28
C LEU A 138 -7.16 -20.69 -2.90
N ALA A 139 -6.86 -20.83 -1.61
CA ALA A 139 -5.63 -21.49 -1.15
C ALA A 139 -5.63 -22.98 -1.53
N THR A 140 -6.75 -23.67 -1.33
CA THR A 140 -6.91 -25.09 -1.70
C THR A 140 -6.72 -25.29 -3.19
N GLU A 141 -7.36 -24.47 -4.02
CA GLU A 141 -7.22 -24.49 -5.47
C GLU A 141 -5.77 -24.26 -5.90
N ALA A 142 -5.05 -23.37 -5.20
CA ALA A 142 -3.64 -23.09 -5.43
C ALA A 142 -2.67 -24.19 -4.96
N GLY A 143 -3.14 -25.16 -4.16
CA GLY A 143 -2.26 -26.11 -3.48
C GLY A 143 -1.46 -25.47 -2.35
N GLU A 144 -1.93 -24.34 -1.82
CA GLU A 144 -1.28 -23.54 -0.77
C GLU A 144 -1.95 -23.78 0.58
N ALA A 145 -1.16 -23.67 1.65
CA ALA A 145 -1.68 -23.74 3.02
C ALA A 145 -1.94 -22.34 3.58
N MET A 146 -3.17 -22.09 4.05
CA MET A 146 -3.53 -20.85 4.74
C MET A 146 -4.40 -21.15 5.97
N ALA A 147 -3.98 -20.65 7.13
CA ALA A 147 -4.83 -20.66 8.31
C ALA A 147 -5.85 -19.52 8.23
N THR A 148 -7.08 -19.74 8.68
CA THR A 148 -8.07 -18.66 8.83
C THR A 148 -8.57 -18.54 10.25
N ARG A 149 -8.80 -17.31 10.72
CA ARG A 149 -9.35 -17.02 12.05
C ARG A 149 -10.47 -15.99 11.96
N GLU A 150 -11.56 -16.19 12.70
CA GLU A 150 -12.55 -15.13 12.85
C GLU A 150 -11.99 -14.04 13.75
N TRP A 151 -12.00 -12.79 13.28
CA TRP A 151 -11.55 -11.64 14.06
C TRP A 151 -12.40 -10.41 13.74
N ASP A 152 -12.98 -9.80 14.77
CA ASP A 152 -13.79 -8.59 14.65
C ASP A 152 -13.34 -7.56 15.69
N PRO A 153 -12.54 -6.55 15.31
CA PRO A 153 -11.98 -5.56 16.23
C PRO A 153 -13.04 -4.67 16.91
N MET A 154 -14.30 -4.73 16.47
CA MET A 154 -15.39 -3.95 17.05
C MET A 154 -16.10 -4.67 18.21
N LYS A 155 -15.79 -5.95 18.48
CA LYS A 155 -16.35 -6.69 19.63
C LYS A 155 -15.64 -6.30 20.93
N LYS A 156 -16.38 -6.20 22.04
CA LYS A 156 -15.89 -5.74 23.36
C LYS A 156 -14.69 -6.53 23.92
N ASN A 157 -14.43 -7.75 23.47
CA ASN A 157 -13.31 -8.60 23.90
C ASN A 157 -12.58 -9.24 22.69
N ALA A 158 -12.46 -8.50 21.58
CA ALA A 158 -11.75 -9.00 20.41
C ALA A 158 -10.28 -9.25 20.74
N THR A 159 -9.87 -10.52 20.77
CA THR A 159 -8.46 -10.90 20.91
C THR A 159 -7.83 -11.06 19.54
N LEU A 160 -6.60 -10.56 19.40
CA LEU A 160 -5.78 -10.87 18.24
C LEU A 160 -5.45 -12.37 18.24
N PRO A 161 -5.30 -13.01 17.07
CA PRO A 161 -4.78 -14.37 16.97
C PRO A 161 -3.47 -14.55 17.76
N ASP A 162 -3.32 -15.71 18.39
CA ASP A 162 -2.13 -16.03 19.18
C ASP A 162 -0.91 -16.25 18.28
N GLY A 163 0.25 -15.76 18.75
CA GLY A 163 1.51 -15.85 18.03
C GLY A 163 2.31 -14.56 18.07
N GLN A 164 3.49 -14.62 17.47
CA GLN A 164 4.35 -13.48 17.15
C GLN A 164 4.66 -13.55 15.65
N TYR A 165 4.64 -12.43 14.94
CA TYR A 165 4.70 -12.41 13.47
C TYR A 165 5.85 -11.56 12.96
N ASP A 166 6.43 -11.93 11.82
CA ASP A 166 7.45 -11.10 11.14
C ASP A 166 6.78 -9.92 10.43
N LEU A 167 5.55 -10.12 9.97
CA LEU A 167 4.72 -9.11 9.34
C LEU A 167 3.27 -9.28 9.79
N ILE A 168 2.65 -8.18 10.21
CA ILE A 168 1.19 -8.11 10.30
C ILE A 168 0.71 -7.12 9.25
N THR A 169 -0.34 -7.45 8.51
CA THR A 169 -0.93 -6.59 7.48
C THR A 169 -2.34 -6.19 7.86
N MET A 170 -2.72 -4.96 7.50
CA MET A 170 -4.07 -4.40 7.64
C MET A 170 -4.38 -3.64 6.35
N GLY A 171 -4.96 -4.34 5.38
CA GLY A 171 -5.27 -3.80 4.06
C GLY A 171 -6.71 -3.30 3.94
N HIS A 172 -6.89 -2.00 3.76
CA HIS A 172 -8.18 -1.33 3.51
C HIS A 172 -9.21 -1.49 4.64
N VAL A 173 -8.75 -1.73 5.88
CA VAL A 173 -9.62 -2.01 7.03
C VAL A 173 -9.60 -0.93 8.11
N VAL A 174 -8.47 -0.27 8.38
CA VAL A 174 -8.36 0.67 9.52
C VAL A 174 -9.26 1.88 9.32
N ASN A 175 -9.41 2.34 8.07
CA ASN A 175 -10.33 3.41 7.70
C ASN A 175 -11.82 3.08 7.95
N GLU A 176 -12.17 1.80 8.07
CA GLU A 176 -13.54 1.34 8.30
C GLU A 176 -13.90 1.24 9.79
N LEU A 177 -12.91 1.32 10.68
CA LEU A 177 -13.09 1.11 12.12
C LEU A 177 -13.36 2.43 12.86
N TYR A 178 -14.16 2.35 13.92
CA TYR A 178 -14.42 3.41 14.90
C TYR A 178 -15.06 4.72 14.37
N GLY A 179 -15.53 4.74 13.12
CA GLY A 179 -16.21 5.88 12.51
C GLY A 179 -15.32 6.77 11.62
N ALA A 180 -15.92 7.77 10.97
CA ALA A 180 -15.23 8.60 9.98
C ALA A 180 -14.59 9.88 10.55
N THR A 181 -14.93 10.24 11.77
CA THR A 181 -14.56 11.50 12.43
C THR A 181 -13.20 11.41 13.14
N ASP A 182 -12.72 12.53 13.68
CA ASP A 182 -11.42 12.60 14.35
C ASP A 182 -11.40 11.84 15.70
N GLU A 183 -12.57 11.55 16.30
CA GLU A 183 -12.68 10.68 17.48
C GLU A 183 -12.17 9.26 17.21
N ALA A 184 -12.20 8.81 15.95
CA ALA A 184 -11.68 7.50 15.55
C ALA A 184 -10.14 7.41 15.58
N LEU A 185 -9.42 8.54 15.60
CA LEU A 185 -7.95 8.54 15.48
C LEU A 185 -7.26 7.86 16.67
N LYS A 186 -7.69 8.17 17.90
CA LYS A 186 -7.08 7.58 19.12
C LYS A 186 -7.37 6.07 19.24
N PRO A 187 -8.60 5.57 19.04
CA PRO A 187 -8.88 4.14 18.97
C PRO A 187 -8.11 3.41 17.86
N ARG A 188 -7.99 4.01 16.66
CA ARG A 188 -7.17 3.45 15.58
C ARG A 188 -5.71 3.32 15.99
N ALA A 189 -5.11 4.37 16.55
CA ALA A 189 -3.73 4.32 17.04
C ALA A 189 -3.56 3.24 18.13
N ALA A 190 -4.49 3.15 19.08
CA ALA A 190 -4.45 2.12 20.13
C ALA A 190 -4.55 0.69 19.56
N LEU A 191 -5.35 0.48 18.51
CA LEU A 191 -5.39 -0.79 17.78
C LEU A 191 -4.04 -1.10 17.11
N LEU A 192 -3.41 -0.13 16.45
CA LEU A 192 -2.08 -0.35 15.85
C LEU A 192 -1.03 -0.69 16.90
N GLU A 193 -1.09 -0.08 18.09
CA GLU A 193 -0.19 -0.42 19.21
C GLU A 193 -0.38 -1.87 19.70
N SER A 194 -1.63 -2.31 19.87
CA SER A 194 -1.91 -3.69 20.30
C SER A 194 -1.48 -4.72 19.25
N VAL A 195 -1.61 -4.38 17.97
CA VAL A 195 -1.11 -5.18 16.84
C VAL A 195 0.42 -5.19 16.82
N LEU A 196 1.08 -4.03 16.99
CA LEU A 196 2.54 -3.93 17.01
C LEU A 196 3.18 -4.71 18.17
N ALA A 197 2.47 -4.92 19.28
CA ALA A 197 2.92 -5.80 20.36
C ALA A 197 3.03 -7.28 19.94
N LYS A 198 2.37 -7.67 18.83
CA LYS A 198 2.44 -9.01 18.22
C LYS A 198 3.50 -9.13 17.12
N VAL A 199 4.22 -8.04 16.82
CA VAL A 199 5.26 -8.01 15.79
C VAL A 199 6.62 -8.32 16.41
N LYS A 200 7.34 -9.28 15.84
CA LYS A 200 8.70 -9.64 16.27
C LYS A 200 9.67 -8.49 16.03
N LYS A 201 10.77 -8.49 16.78
CA LYS A 201 11.93 -7.63 16.50
C LYS A 201 12.43 -7.85 15.07
N GLY A 202 12.69 -6.76 14.35
CA GLY A 202 13.03 -6.74 12.92
C GLY A 202 11.83 -6.88 11.99
N GLY A 203 10.63 -7.12 12.53
CA GLY A 203 9.37 -7.23 11.80
C GLY A 203 8.72 -5.88 11.53
N SER A 204 7.52 -5.91 10.92
CA SER A 204 6.76 -4.71 10.59
C SER A 204 5.24 -4.89 10.70
N LEU A 205 4.52 -3.80 10.93
CA LEU A 205 3.10 -3.68 10.66
C LEU A 205 2.90 -2.89 9.35
N LEU A 206 2.22 -3.48 8.38
CA LEU A 206 1.78 -2.80 7.16
C LEU A 206 0.32 -2.38 7.31
N VAL A 207 0.06 -1.07 7.28
CA VAL A 207 -1.28 -0.51 7.10
C VAL A 207 -1.37 0.05 5.69
N MET A 208 -2.39 -0.33 4.93
CA MET A 208 -2.64 0.16 3.58
C MET A 208 -4.09 0.60 3.45
N GLU A 209 -4.35 1.73 2.80
CA GLU A 209 -5.65 2.36 2.71
C GLU A 209 -5.90 2.96 1.32
N PRO A 210 -7.17 3.21 0.94
CA PRO A 210 -7.48 3.95 -0.28
C PRO A 210 -6.82 5.33 -0.29
N ALA A 211 -6.34 5.76 -1.45
CA ALA A 211 -5.68 7.06 -1.65
C ALA A 211 -6.65 8.27 -1.75
N LEU A 212 -7.83 8.17 -1.16
CA LEU A 212 -8.78 9.29 -1.10
C LEU A 212 -8.25 10.34 -0.11
N ARG A 213 -8.61 11.62 -0.31
CA ARG A 213 -8.11 12.72 0.53
C ARG A 213 -8.38 12.46 2.02
N GLU A 214 -9.61 12.12 2.37
CA GLU A 214 -10.01 11.90 3.77
C GLU A 214 -9.31 10.69 4.39
N THR A 215 -9.34 9.53 3.73
CA THR A 215 -8.69 8.30 4.23
C THR A 215 -7.19 8.49 4.38
N SER A 216 -6.55 9.14 3.40
CA SER A 216 -5.12 9.44 3.44
C SER A 216 -4.79 10.39 4.57
N ARG A 217 -5.53 11.49 4.74
CA ARG A 217 -5.31 12.44 5.84
C ARG A 217 -5.53 11.78 7.20
N ASN A 218 -6.56 10.95 7.35
CA ASN A 218 -6.80 10.22 8.60
C ASN A 218 -5.65 9.25 8.92
N LEU A 219 -5.13 8.53 7.92
CA LEU A 219 -3.96 7.67 8.11
C LEU A 219 -2.71 8.49 8.49
N LEU A 220 -2.50 9.67 7.91
CA LEU A 220 -1.41 10.58 8.27
C LEU A 220 -1.57 11.13 9.70
N LYS A 221 -2.78 11.45 10.14
CA LYS A 221 -3.05 11.86 11.54
C LYS A 221 -2.76 10.71 12.52
N VAL A 222 -3.14 9.48 12.16
CA VAL A 222 -2.76 8.28 12.93
C VAL A 222 -1.25 8.10 12.95
N ARG A 223 -0.56 8.29 11.81
CA ARG A 223 0.91 8.28 11.73
C ARG A 223 1.53 9.26 12.72
N ASP A 224 1.03 10.50 12.79
CA ASP A 224 1.56 11.50 13.72
C ASP A 224 1.38 11.07 15.19
N LEU A 225 0.23 10.51 15.56
CA LEU A 225 0.01 9.94 16.91
C LEU A 225 0.97 8.79 17.21
N MET A 226 1.23 7.90 16.25
CA MET A 226 2.16 6.77 16.45
C MET A 226 3.60 7.27 16.64
N VAL A 227 4.01 8.28 15.87
CA VAL A 227 5.35 8.88 16.00
C VAL A 227 5.50 9.61 17.33
N GLU A 228 4.50 10.38 17.77
CA GLU A 228 4.46 10.99 19.09
C GLU A 228 4.61 9.96 20.23
N ARG A 229 4.01 8.76 20.05
CA ARG A 229 4.12 7.63 20.98
C ARG A 229 5.43 6.84 20.88
N GLY A 230 6.37 7.29 20.06
CA GLY A 230 7.71 6.73 19.92
C GLY A 230 7.83 5.54 18.95
N TYR A 231 6.87 5.34 18.05
CA TYR A 231 7.01 4.33 17.00
C TYR A 231 7.75 4.89 15.78
N ALA A 232 8.65 4.08 15.23
CA ALA A 232 9.35 4.41 14.00
C ALA A 232 8.54 4.01 12.76
N ILE A 233 8.58 4.85 11.73
CA ILE A 233 8.03 4.54 10.41
C ILE A 233 9.18 4.05 9.53
N ARG A 234 9.07 2.82 9.02
CA ARG A 234 10.02 2.23 8.08
C ARG A 234 9.82 2.74 6.65
N ALA A 235 8.55 2.97 6.26
CA ALA A 235 8.18 3.52 4.97
C ALA A 235 6.73 4.07 5.00
N PRO A 236 6.34 4.95 4.05
CA PRO A 236 7.19 5.65 3.09
C PRO A 236 7.89 6.88 3.69
N CYS A 237 7.45 7.35 4.86
CA CYS A 237 7.85 8.63 5.42
C CYS A 237 9.34 8.68 5.76
N MET A 238 10.05 9.69 5.25
CA MET A 238 11.42 10.02 5.64
C MET A 238 11.47 11.15 6.68
N TYR A 239 10.45 12.01 6.70
CA TYR A 239 10.32 13.07 7.69
C TYR A 239 9.85 12.49 9.03
N ARG A 240 10.55 12.84 10.12
CA ARG A 240 10.32 12.30 11.47
C ARG A 240 9.40 13.17 12.32
N GLY A 241 9.18 14.44 11.99
CA GLY A 241 8.26 15.34 12.71
C GLY A 241 6.78 15.11 12.35
N ALA A 242 5.91 16.06 12.71
CA ALA A 242 4.51 16.10 12.27
C ALA A 242 4.41 16.12 10.74
N CYS A 243 3.44 15.42 10.16
CA CYS A 243 3.41 15.21 8.72
C CYS A 243 3.24 16.54 7.96
N PRO A 244 4.18 16.94 7.08
CA PRO A 244 4.08 18.21 6.35
C PRO A 244 2.88 18.28 5.39
N ALA A 245 2.35 17.13 4.96
CA ALA A 245 1.16 17.07 4.12
C ALA A 245 -0.15 17.39 4.86
N LEU A 246 -0.13 17.47 6.20
CA LEU A 246 -1.30 17.85 7.00
C LEU A 246 -1.44 19.36 7.20
N VAL A 247 -0.36 20.13 6.97
CA VAL A 247 -0.29 21.59 7.21
C VAL A 247 -1.38 22.35 6.46
N LYS A 248 -1.56 22.06 5.16
CA LYS A 248 -2.67 22.61 4.37
C LYS A 248 -3.80 21.61 4.35
N GLU A 249 -5.03 22.07 4.60
CA GLU A 249 -6.22 21.20 4.63
C GLU A 249 -6.52 20.54 3.28
N THR A 250 -6.18 21.21 2.19
CA THR A 250 -6.40 20.73 0.82
C THR A 250 -5.36 19.71 0.37
N ASP A 251 -4.24 19.58 1.08
CA ASP A 251 -3.17 18.65 0.74
C ASP A 251 -3.43 17.24 1.32
N TRP A 252 -2.89 16.22 0.65
CA TRP A 252 -2.74 14.88 1.21
C TRP A 252 -1.57 14.18 0.54
N CYS A 253 -0.98 13.20 1.23
CA CYS A 253 0.08 12.36 0.71
C CYS A 253 -0.44 10.95 0.50
N HIS A 254 -0.17 10.39 -0.67
CA HIS A 254 -0.43 9.01 -1.04
C HIS A 254 0.67 8.54 -2.00
N ALA A 255 0.71 7.24 -2.24
CA ALA A 255 1.56 6.59 -3.21
C ALA A 255 0.77 6.22 -4.48
N GLU A 256 1.51 6.14 -5.57
CA GLU A 256 1.02 5.77 -6.88
C GLU A 256 2.07 4.90 -7.55
N ARG A 257 1.62 3.85 -8.23
CA ARG A 257 2.48 2.96 -9.00
C ARG A 257 1.86 2.72 -10.36
N ALA A 258 2.70 2.72 -11.39
CA ALA A 258 2.31 2.25 -12.71
C ALA A 258 1.85 0.79 -12.63
N TRP A 259 0.80 0.46 -13.36
CA TRP A 259 0.18 -0.85 -13.30
C TRP A 259 -0.29 -1.30 -14.67
N PRO A 260 0.27 -2.38 -15.23
CA PRO A 260 -0.34 -3.07 -16.36
C PRO A 260 -1.61 -3.77 -15.83
N MET A 261 -2.75 -3.12 -15.99
CA MET A 261 -4.03 -3.66 -15.54
C MET A 261 -4.35 -4.95 -16.30
N PRO A 262 -4.63 -6.07 -15.60
CA PRO A 262 -5.03 -7.30 -16.28
C PRO A 262 -6.36 -7.13 -17.01
N ARG A 263 -6.49 -7.78 -18.17
CA ARG A 263 -7.63 -7.66 -19.07
C ARG A 263 -8.99 -7.82 -18.38
N VAL A 264 -9.14 -8.82 -17.50
CA VAL A 264 -10.38 -9.06 -16.76
C VAL A 264 -10.75 -7.85 -15.90
N VAL A 265 -9.77 -7.26 -15.21
CA VAL A 265 -9.97 -6.08 -14.37
C VAL A 265 -10.29 -4.86 -15.23
N GLU A 266 -9.66 -4.74 -16.40
CA GLU A 266 -9.92 -3.67 -17.37
C GLU A 266 -11.35 -3.74 -17.94
N GLU A 267 -11.82 -4.92 -18.32
CA GLU A 267 -13.18 -5.14 -18.80
C GLU A 267 -14.22 -4.78 -17.73
N LEU A 268 -13.98 -5.17 -16.48
CA LEU A 268 -14.83 -4.81 -15.34
C LEU A 268 -14.79 -3.31 -15.03
N ALA A 269 -13.61 -2.68 -15.08
CA ALA A 269 -13.47 -1.24 -14.91
C ALA A 269 -14.29 -0.47 -15.95
N ARG A 270 -14.19 -0.88 -17.22
CA ARG A 270 -14.91 -0.26 -18.34
C ARG A 270 -16.42 -0.32 -18.14
N VAL A 271 -16.97 -1.48 -17.78
CA VAL A 271 -18.41 -1.63 -17.52
C VAL A 271 -18.88 -0.87 -16.28
N ALA A 272 -18.04 -0.78 -15.26
CA ALA A 272 -18.34 -0.01 -14.07
C ALA A 272 -18.18 1.52 -14.26
N GLY A 273 -17.60 1.96 -15.39
CA GLY A 273 -17.41 3.37 -15.74
C GLY A 273 -16.15 4.00 -15.15
N PHE A 274 -15.09 3.20 -14.98
CA PHE A 274 -13.81 3.63 -14.41
C PHE A 274 -12.68 3.66 -15.44
N HIS A 275 -11.89 4.72 -15.41
CA HIS A 275 -10.59 4.80 -16.06
C HIS A 275 -9.56 4.76 -14.94
N LYS A 276 -9.00 3.58 -14.67
CA LYS A 276 -8.00 3.41 -13.61
C LYS A 276 -6.64 3.25 -14.27
N GLU A 277 -5.83 4.29 -14.22
CA GLU A 277 -4.55 4.32 -14.93
C GLU A 277 -3.39 3.85 -14.05
N SER A 278 -3.58 3.80 -12.73
CA SER A 278 -2.53 3.50 -11.76
C SER A 278 -3.06 2.86 -10.48
N LEU A 279 -2.15 2.25 -9.72
CA LEU A 279 -2.42 1.77 -8.36
C LEU A 279 -2.14 2.90 -7.38
N LYS A 280 -3.21 3.49 -6.83
CA LYS A 280 -3.12 4.50 -5.79
C LYS A 280 -3.42 3.89 -4.43
N MET A 281 -2.58 4.18 -3.44
CA MET A 281 -2.76 3.74 -2.05
C MET A 281 -2.07 4.70 -1.09
N SER A 282 -2.58 4.80 0.13
CA SER A 282 -1.85 5.37 1.26
C SER A 282 -1.37 4.23 2.14
N TYR A 283 -0.12 4.23 2.58
CA TYR A 283 0.40 3.13 3.39
C TYR A 283 1.39 3.60 4.45
N LEU A 284 1.56 2.78 5.47
CA LEU A 284 2.57 2.90 6.51
C LEU A 284 3.17 1.52 6.79
N LEU A 285 4.49 1.44 6.80
CA LEU A 285 5.23 0.35 7.44
C LEU A 285 5.74 0.86 8.79
N LEU A 286 5.23 0.31 9.88
CA LEU A 286 5.65 0.67 11.24
C LEU A 286 6.56 -0.41 11.82
N ALA A 287 7.58 0.00 12.58
CA ALA A 287 8.40 -0.90 13.38
C ALA A 287 7.76 -1.16 14.75
N PRO A 288 8.00 -2.33 15.39
CA PRO A 288 7.57 -2.56 16.77
C PRO A 288 8.25 -1.57 17.72
N LYS A 289 7.65 -1.37 18.90
CA LYS A 289 8.10 -0.36 19.87
C LYS A 289 9.56 -0.58 20.28
N GLY A 290 10.31 0.52 20.38
CA GLY A 290 11.73 0.51 20.77
C GLY A 290 12.70 0.28 19.61
N GLU A 291 12.23 0.00 18.39
CA GLU A 291 13.09 0.01 17.21
C GLU A 291 13.26 1.41 16.61
N PRO A 292 14.47 1.75 16.15
CA PRO A 292 14.76 3.06 15.61
C PRO A 292 14.15 3.24 14.21
N TRP A 293 14.09 4.50 13.79
CA TRP A 293 13.88 4.85 12.39
C TRP A 293 15.00 4.27 11.52
N PRO A 294 14.70 3.87 10.28
CA PRO A 294 15.77 3.57 9.34
C PRO A 294 16.64 4.82 9.16
N GLU A 295 17.95 4.65 9.37
CA GLU A 295 18.91 5.70 9.08
C GLU A 295 19.23 5.66 7.58
N PRO A 296 18.84 6.71 6.83
CA PRO A 296 19.09 6.74 5.40
C PRO A 296 20.58 6.98 5.11
N PRO A 297 21.04 6.74 3.87
CA PRO A 297 22.40 7.08 3.46
C PRO A 297 22.68 8.58 3.66
N PRO A 298 23.95 8.98 3.86
CA PRO A 298 24.30 10.39 3.93
C PRO A 298 23.91 11.12 2.64
N GLY A 299 23.67 12.42 2.75
CA GLY A 299 23.24 13.28 1.63
C GLY A 299 21.86 13.89 1.84
N ARG A 300 21.44 14.75 0.90
CA ARG A 300 20.10 15.38 0.92
C ARG A 300 19.15 14.54 0.09
N LEU A 301 18.37 13.72 0.79
CA LEU A 301 17.48 12.76 0.18
C LEU A 301 16.03 13.24 0.17
N PHE A 302 15.35 13.00 -0.95
CA PHE A 302 13.94 13.32 -1.11
C PHE A 302 13.20 12.14 -1.71
N ARG A 303 12.13 11.71 -1.04
CA ARG A 303 11.12 10.87 -1.67
C ARG A 303 10.18 11.74 -2.50
N ILE A 304 10.00 11.44 -3.77
CA ILE A 304 9.07 12.16 -4.64
C ILE A 304 7.64 11.81 -4.25
N VAL A 305 6.83 12.83 -3.97
CA VAL A 305 5.45 12.73 -3.46
C VAL A 305 4.44 13.51 -4.32
N SER A 306 4.80 13.84 -5.55
CA SER A 306 3.90 14.38 -6.58
C SER A 306 4.11 13.66 -7.91
N GLU A 307 3.19 13.90 -8.84
CA GLU A 307 3.46 13.73 -10.26
C GLU A 307 4.41 14.84 -10.75
N SER A 308 4.81 14.74 -12.02
CA SER A 308 5.49 15.83 -12.73
C SER A 308 4.62 17.09 -12.72
N LEU A 309 5.15 18.19 -12.19
CA LEU A 309 4.52 19.50 -12.23
C LEU A 309 5.21 20.29 -13.36
N GLU A 310 4.77 20.07 -14.60
CA GLU A 310 5.39 20.71 -15.76
C GLU A 310 5.29 22.25 -15.70
N GLY A 311 6.35 22.92 -16.16
CA GLY A 311 6.39 24.35 -16.38
C GLY A 311 7.21 24.67 -17.63
N LYS A 312 6.96 25.83 -18.27
CA LYS A 312 7.67 26.23 -19.49
C LYS A 312 9.19 26.28 -19.24
N GLY A 313 9.94 25.35 -19.86
CA GLY A 313 11.40 25.25 -19.76
C GLY A 313 11.93 24.77 -18.40
N ARG A 314 11.06 24.19 -17.55
CA ARG A 314 11.39 23.82 -16.17
C ARG A 314 10.61 22.59 -15.73
N GLN A 315 11.34 21.59 -15.25
CA GLN A 315 10.77 20.41 -14.60
C GLN A 315 10.62 20.66 -13.09
N ARG A 316 9.49 20.26 -12.48
CA ARG A 316 9.26 20.37 -11.04
C ARG A 316 8.60 19.13 -10.45
N TYR A 317 8.98 18.82 -9.21
CA TYR A 317 8.34 17.81 -8.36
C TYR A 317 8.15 18.36 -6.94
N ILE A 318 7.37 17.66 -6.12
CA ILE A 318 7.36 17.82 -4.68
C ILE A 318 8.13 16.64 -4.09
N GLY A 319 9.17 16.93 -3.32
CA GLY A 319 9.94 15.96 -2.54
C GLY A 319 9.61 16.03 -1.06
N CYS A 320 9.65 14.91 -0.36
CA CYS A 320 9.62 14.85 1.10
C CYS A 320 10.96 14.32 1.62
N GLY A 321 11.68 15.15 2.34
CA GLY A 321 13.02 14.88 2.87
C GLY A 321 13.20 15.42 4.30
N PRO A 322 14.46 15.63 4.75
CA PRO A 322 14.78 16.19 6.06
C PRO A 322 14.09 17.53 6.35
N GLU A 323 13.88 18.35 5.33
CA GLU A 323 13.26 19.68 5.40
C GLU A 323 11.73 19.63 5.32
N GLY A 324 11.15 18.44 5.32
CA GLY A 324 9.72 18.23 5.14
C GLY A 324 9.33 18.16 3.66
N ARG A 325 8.15 18.67 3.32
CA ARG A 325 7.58 18.59 1.96
C ARG A 325 7.88 19.88 1.21
N VAL A 326 8.78 19.81 0.23
CA VAL A 326 9.35 20.96 -0.49
C VAL A 326 9.24 20.79 -2.00
N GLY A 327 9.17 21.91 -2.71
CA GLY A 327 9.32 21.90 -4.17
C GLY A 327 10.76 21.62 -4.59
N LEU A 328 10.96 20.80 -5.61
CA LEU A 328 12.25 20.60 -6.28
C LEU A 328 12.07 21.02 -7.74
N ALA A 329 12.89 21.93 -8.25
CA ALA A 329 12.76 22.41 -9.62
C ALA A 329 14.11 22.53 -10.33
N MET A 330 14.16 22.12 -11.59
CA MET A 330 15.35 22.23 -12.45
C MET A 330 14.97 22.87 -13.79
N GLN A 331 15.80 23.80 -14.26
CA GLN A 331 15.65 24.38 -15.59
C GLN A 331 16.12 23.38 -16.65
N GLU A 332 15.40 23.25 -17.77
CA GLU A 332 15.76 22.32 -18.85
C GLU A 332 17.13 22.66 -19.46
N ARG A 333 17.50 23.93 -19.50
CA ARG A 333 18.83 24.36 -19.97
C ARG A 333 20.00 23.91 -19.08
N HIS A 334 19.73 23.46 -17.85
CA HIS A 334 20.75 22.92 -16.92
C HIS A 334 20.83 21.39 -16.99
N ARG A 335 20.08 20.76 -17.90
CA ARG A 335 20.06 19.31 -18.08
C ARG A 335 21.42 18.80 -18.52
N SER A 336 21.91 17.78 -17.83
CA SER A 336 23.18 17.11 -18.08
C SER A 336 23.05 15.62 -17.80
N GLU A 337 24.05 14.82 -18.18
CA GLU A 337 24.07 13.38 -17.89
C GLU A 337 23.98 13.07 -16.39
N LYS A 338 24.53 13.95 -15.54
CA LYS A 338 24.56 13.78 -14.08
C LYS A 338 23.21 14.02 -13.41
N ASN A 339 22.28 14.72 -14.08
CA ASN A 339 20.97 15.05 -13.54
C ASN A 339 19.79 14.60 -14.41
N GLU A 340 20.04 13.93 -15.54
CA GLU A 340 19.05 13.40 -16.48
C GLU A 340 17.89 12.68 -15.79
N LYS A 341 18.19 11.91 -14.73
CA LYS A 341 17.19 11.15 -13.97
C LYS A 341 16.10 12.04 -13.36
N PHE A 342 16.38 13.31 -13.07
CA PHE A 342 15.41 14.25 -12.53
C PHE A 342 14.19 14.41 -13.44
N PHE A 343 14.38 14.32 -14.76
CA PHE A 343 13.31 14.54 -15.75
C PHE A 343 12.38 13.33 -15.94
N HIS A 344 12.69 12.20 -15.31
CA HIS A 344 11.95 10.94 -15.45
C HIS A 344 11.49 10.37 -14.10
N LEU A 345 11.50 11.20 -13.05
CA LEU A 345 11.12 10.75 -11.71
C LEU A 345 9.65 10.42 -11.62
N GLN A 346 9.35 9.42 -10.80
CA GLN A 346 8.01 8.98 -10.50
C GLN A 346 7.70 9.15 -9.01
N ARG A 347 6.42 9.28 -8.67
CA ARG A 347 5.96 9.29 -7.29
C ARG A 347 6.44 8.01 -6.57
N GLY A 348 7.17 8.18 -5.49
CA GLY A 348 7.72 7.11 -4.67
C GLY A 348 9.22 6.91 -4.85
N ASP A 349 9.83 7.40 -5.93
CA ASP A 349 11.28 7.38 -6.10
C ASP A 349 11.95 8.16 -4.97
N VAL A 350 13.11 7.70 -4.54
CA VAL A 350 13.97 8.37 -3.57
C VAL A 350 15.25 8.76 -4.27
N ILE A 351 15.53 10.05 -4.30
CA ILE A 351 16.71 10.62 -4.92
C ILE A 351 17.61 11.29 -3.89
N GLU A 352 18.89 11.32 -4.19
CA GLU A 352 19.84 12.28 -3.64
C GLU A 352 20.02 13.40 -4.65
N ALA A 353 20.05 14.64 -4.17
CA ALA A 353 20.30 15.82 -5.01
C ALA A 353 21.36 16.73 -4.38
N THR A 354 22.25 17.26 -5.22
CA THR A 354 23.27 18.26 -4.85
C THR A 354 22.97 19.62 -5.49
N ASP A 355 23.77 20.64 -5.17
CA ASP A 355 23.66 22.00 -5.74
C ASP A 355 22.24 22.59 -5.62
N LEU A 356 21.71 22.55 -4.39
CA LEU A 356 20.35 22.97 -4.06
C LEU A 356 20.35 24.38 -3.49
N GLU A 357 19.78 25.32 -4.23
CA GLU A 357 19.56 26.70 -3.80
C GLU A 357 18.14 26.89 -3.27
N THR A 358 18.00 27.51 -2.11
CA THR A 358 16.68 27.85 -1.56
C THR A 358 15.99 28.87 -2.45
N LYS A 359 14.77 28.55 -2.89
CA LYS A 359 13.94 29.43 -3.73
C LYS A 359 12.48 29.32 -3.33
N GLY A 360 11.97 30.35 -2.66
CA GLY A 360 10.62 30.34 -2.11
C GLY A 360 10.47 29.28 -1.02
N ASP A 361 9.51 28.38 -1.18
CA ASP A 361 9.21 27.26 -0.25
C ASP A 361 9.87 25.93 -0.65
N GLY A 362 10.88 25.97 -1.51
CA GLY A 362 11.60 24.77 -1.96
C GLY A 362 13.00 25.05 -2.48
N PHE A 363 13.50 24.14 -3.32
CA PHE A 363 14.85 24.18 -3.88
C PHE A 363 14.82 24.28 -5.40
N ALA A 364 15.68 25.14 -5.93
CA ALA A 364 16.12 25.09 -7.31
C ALA A 364 17.42 24.27 -7.38
N LEU A 365 17.49 23.34 -8.33
CA LEU A 365 18.70 22.60 -8.64
C LEU A 365 19.53 23.45 -9.63
N GLY A 366 20.78 23.73 -9.26
CA GLY A 366 21.72 24.52 -10.04
C GLY A 366 22.23 23.80 -11.30
N GLU A 367 23.11 24.46 -12.05
CA GLU A 367 23.68 23.93 -13.28
C GLU A 367 24.61 22.73 -13.05
N ASN A 368 25.22 22.65 -11.87
CA ASN A 368 26.16 21.60 -11.49
C ASN A 368 25.51 20.51 -10.64
N ALA A 369 24.18 20.55 -10.48
CA ALA A 369 23.44 19.57 -9.70
C ALA A 369 23.63 18.15 -10.24
N GLU A 370 23.85 17.22 -9.32
CA GLU A 370 23.85 15.78 -9.56
C GLU A 370 22.59 15.17 -8.94
N VAL A 371 21.92 14.27 -9.65
CA VAL A 371 20.72 13.58 -9.17
C VAL A 371 20.91 12.08 -9.26
N ARG A 372 21.06 11.45 -8.09
CA ARG A 372 21.26 10.00 -7.96
C ARG A 372 19.99 9.33 -7.49
N MET A 373 19.56 8.30 -8.22
CA MET A 373 18.49 7.40 -7.76
C MET A 373 19.00 6.53 -6.61
N VAL A 374 18.44 6.71 -5.42
CA VAL A 374 18.79 5.94 -4.22
C VAL A 374 17.89 4.72 -4.08
N ALA A 375 16.59 4.87 -4.33
CA ALA A 375 15.65 3.76 -4.41
C ALA A 375 14.53 4.10 -5.39
N GLN A 376 14.18 3.16 -6.26
CA GLN A 376 12.99 3.29 -7.10
C GLN A 376 11.71 3.10 -6.28
N ALA A 377 10.60 3.67 -6.74
CA ALA A 377 9.28 3.44 -6.16
C ALA A 377 9.00 1.93 -5.96
N GLY A 378 8.58 1.52 -4.74
CA GLY A 378 8.35 0.11 -4.40
C GLY A 378 9.60 -0.65 -3.95
N ARG A 379 10.74 0.02 -3.79
CA ARG A 379 11.97 -0.53 -3.19
C ARG A 379 12.30 0.16 -1.87
N GLY A 380 12.79 -0.63 -0.91
CA GLY A 380 13.29 -0.10 0.35
C GLY A 380 14.46 0.85 0.13
N VAL A 381 14.53 1.92 0.93
CA VAL A 381 15.71 2.81 0.95
C VAL A 381 16.85 2.02 1.60
N PRO A 382 18.02 1.88 0.95
CA PRO A 382 19.14 1.16 1.54
C PRO A 382 19.57 1.84 2.84
N PRO A 383 20.00 1.09 3.87
CA PRO A 383 20.50 1.69 5.10
C PRO A 383 21.81 2.45 4.84
N ALA A 384 22.16 3.35 5.76
CA ALA A 384 23.50 3.93 5.79
C ALA A 384 24.59 2.83 5.78
N PRO A 385 25.70 3.02 5.04
CA PRO A 385 26.81 2.07 5.08
C PRO A 385 27.34 1.94 6.51
N LYS A 386 27.64 0.71 6.94
CA LYS A 386 28.26 0.47 8.24
C LYS A 386 29.61 1.20 8.30
N PRO A 387 29.96 1.87 9.42
CA PRO A 387 31.30 2.40 9.60
C PRO A 387 32.31 1.23 9.48
N PRO A 388 33.53 1.49 8.95
CA PRO A 388 34.55 0.46 8.86
C PRO A 388 34.78 -0.16 10.24
N GLU A 389 34.81 -1.50 10.32
CA GLU A 389 35.16 -2.18 11.56
C GLU A 389 36.55 -1.70 11.99
N PRO A 390 36.74 -1.36 13.29
CA PRO A 390 38.07 -1.05 13.78
C PRO A 390 39.01 -2.24 13.47
N PRO A 391 40.29 -1.99 13.13
CA PRO A 391 41.23 -3.07 12.87
C PRO A 391 41.21 -4.04 14.05
N LYS A 392 41.06 -5.34 13.76
CA LYS A 392 41.18 -6.37 14.78
C LYS A 392 42.56 -6.26 15.43
N PRO A 393 42.64 -6.35 16.76
CA PRO A 393 43.90 -6.20 17.50
C PRO A 393 44.96 -7.22 17.08
#